data_AF-A0AA95GER4-F1
#
_entry.id   AF-A0AA95GER4-F1
#
_cell.length_a   1.000
_cell.length_b   1.000
_cell.length_c   1.000
_cell.angle_alpha   90.00
_cell.angle_beta   90.00
_cell.angle_gamma   90.00
#
_symmetry.space_group_name_H-M   'P 1'
#
loop_
_entity.id
_entity.type
_entity.pdbx_description
1 polymer ?
#
loop_
_entity_poly.entity_id
_entity_poly.type
_entity_poly.pdbx_seq_one_letter_code
_entity_poly.pdbx_strand_id
1 'polypeptide(L)'
;MELLTSTKNEDVISIMALQPSWVFFSMPCHFNDLAVMRIIKIKGSACYKTSYFAEIDEELFDNIYPENKQSIEVVVTYSKIITDMMNTVASMVANNQNKFLKFVATITILLTIPMIFSSFWGMNVKIPFEGQVIGFIIVLTISLLTTLLAIIYLWIKKIYI
;
A
#
# COMPACT_ATOMS: atom_id res chain seq x y z
N MET A 1 2.67 -14.81 -19.03
CA MET A 1 3.06 -13.85 -17.95
C MET A 1 1.86 -13.32 -17.16
N GLU A 2 0.67 -13.20 -17.75
CA GLU A 2 -0.53 -12.72 -17.03
C GLU A 2 -0.97 -13.56 -15.83
N LEU A 3 -0.77 -14.89 -15.88
CA LEU A 3 -1.10 -15.76 -14.74
C LEU A 3 -0.27 -15.40 -13.50
N LEU A 4 1.02 -15.10 -13.65
CA LEU A 4 1.89 -14.74 -12.52
C LEU A 4 1.51 -13.37 -11.90
N THR A 5 0.94 -12.46 -12.69
CA THR A 5 0.40 -11.19 -12.18
C THR A 5 -0.96 -11.37 -11.52
N SER A 6 -1.81 -12.31 -12.00
CA SER A 6 -3.05 -12.68 -11.33
C SER A 6 -2.78 -13.32 -9.98
N THR A 7 -1.86 -14.29 -9.92
CA THR A 7 -1.48 -14.96 -8.67
C THR A 7 -0.95 -13.95 -7.65
N LYS A 8 -0.10 -13.00 -8.06
CA LYS A 8 0.37 -11.92 -7.16
C LYS A 8 -0.75 -11.03 -6.64
N ASN A 9 -1.78 -10.75 -7.45
CA ASN A 9 -2.93 -9.96 -7.01
C ASN A 9 -3.83 -10.76 -6.06
N GLU A 10 -4.03 -12.05 -6.30
CA GLU A 10 -4.73 -12.95 -5.40
C GLU A 10 -4.02 -13.08 -4.05
N ASP A 11 -2.70 -13.22 -4.06
CA ASP A 11 -1.87 -13.24 -2.86
C ASP A 11 -2.02 -11.92 -2.07
N VAL A 12 -1.97 -10.78 -2.75
CA VAL A 12 -2.20 -9.45 -2.15
C VAL A 12 -3.58 -9.36 -1.50
N ILE A 13 -4.62 -9.81 -2.19
CA ILE A 13 -5.99 -9.81 -1.67
C ILE A 13 -6.10 -10.76 -0.45
N SER A 14 -5.46 -11.93 -0.50
CA SER A 14 -5.47 -12.88 0.60
C SER A 14 -4.79 -12.33 1.86
N ILE A 15 -3.67 -11.61 1.70
CA ILE A 15 -2.98 -10.93 2.80
C ILE A 15 -3.86 -9.82 3.38
N MET A 16 -4.52 -9.02 2.55
CA MET A 16 -5.46 -8.00 3.01
C MET A 16 -6.65 -8.60 3.76
N ALA A 17 -7.14 -9.76 3.32
CA ALA A 17 -8.23 -10.48 3.99
C ALA A 17 -7.81 -11.11 5.34
N LEU A 18 -6.51 -11.28 5.58
CA LEU A 18 -5.98 -11.83 6.83
C LEU A 18 -6.15 -10.86 8.01
N GLN A 19 -6.05 -9.55 7.78
CA GLN A 19 -6.13 -8.54 8.85
C GLN A 19 -7.45 -8.60 9.65
N PRO A 20 -8.65 -8.55 9.04
CA PRO A 20 -9.88 -8.63 9.80
C PRO A 20 -10.02 -9.97 10.53
N SER A 21 -9.65 -11.08 9.88
CA SER A 21 -9.66 -12.43 10.48
C SER A 21 -8.77 -12.51 11.71
N TRP A 22 -7.58 -11.90 11.65
CA TRP A 22 -6.64 -11.83 12.75
C TRP A 22 -7.13 -10.95 13.91
N VAL A 23 -7.77 -9.81 13.60
CA VAL A 23 -8.41 -8.97 14.63
C VAL A 23 -9.49 -9.75 15.37
N PHE A 24 -10.34 -10.50 14.64
CA PHE A 24 -11.33 -11.39 15.24
C PHE A 24 -10.70 -12.48 16.12
N PHE A 25 -9.55 -13.03 15.71
CA PHE A 25 -8.82 -14.03 16.50
C PHE A 25 -8.17 -13.43 17.77
N SER A 26 -7.71 -12.18 17.71
CA SER A 26 -7.07 -11.51 18.84
C SER A 26 -8.03 -11.12 19.97
N MET A 27 -9.30 -10.84 19.62
CA MET A 27 -10.31 -10.31 20.55
C MET A 27 -10.58 -11.26 21.73
N PRO A 28 -10.80 -12.58 21.54
CA PRO A 28 -10.97 -13.54 22.62
C PRO A 28 -9.77 -13.63 23.57
N CYS A 29 -8.53 -13.54 23.07
CA CYS A 29 -7.34 -13.52 23.93
C CYS A 29 -7.35 -12.31 24.88
N HIS A 30 -7.78 -11.16 24.38
CA HIS A 30 -7.95 -9.96 25.22
C HIS A 30 -9.12 -10.09 26.21
N PHE A 31 -10.24 -10.70 25.80
CA PHE A 31 -11.35 -10.98 26.73
C PHE A 31 -10.99 -12.00 27.81
N ASN A 32 -10.16 -13.00 27.48
CA ASN A 32 -9.64 -13.95 28.46
C ASN A 32 -8.77 -13.25 29.51
N ASP A 33 -7.96 -12.27 29.12
CA ASP A 33 -7.19 -11.46 30.07
C ASP A 33 -8.08 -10.78 31.12
N LEU A 34 -9.17 -10.16 30.66
CA LEU A 34 -10.14 -9.50 31.53
C LEU A 34 -10.85 -10.49 32.45
N ALA A 35 -11.14 -11.70 31.96
CA ALA A 35 -11.72 -12.77 32.77
C ALA A 35 -10.75 -13.23 33.86
N VAL A 36 -9.47 -13.44 33.52
CA VAL A 36 -8.43 -13.84 34.49
C VAL A 36 -8.21 -12.74 35.54
N MET A 37 -8.17 -11.46 35.16
CA MET A 37 -8.09 -10.35 36.12
C MET A 37 -9.29 -10.31 37.10
N ARG A 38 -10.51 -10.60 36.61
CA ARG A 38 -11.69 -10.68 37.47
C ARG A 38 -11.58 -11.82 38.47
N ILE A 39 -11.04 -12.97 38.06
CA ILE A 39 -10.86 -14.10 38.95
C ILE A 39 -9.79 -13.80 40.00
N ILE A 40 -8.67 -13.17 39.64
CA ILE A 40 -7.65 -12.69 40.60
C ILE A 40 -8.28 -11.76 41.65
N LYS A 41 -9.15 -10.84 41.24
CA LYS A 41 -9.87 -9.93 42.16
C LYS A 41 -10.81 -10.68 43.11
N ILE A 42 -11.51 -11.71 42.62
CA ILE A 42 -12.39 -12.56 43.43
C ILE A 42 -11.56 -13.41 44.41
N LYS A 43 -10.43 -13.99 43.98
CA LYS A 43 -9.50 -14.74 44.83
C LYS A 43 -8.88 -13.90 45.94
N GLY A 44 -8.62 -12.61 45.68
CA GLY A 44 -8.14 -11.66 46.67
C GLY A 44 -9.15 -11.32 47.78
N SER A 45 -10.42 -11.73 47.64
CA SER A 45 -11.49 -11.45 48.61
C SER A 45 -11.41 -12.39 49.82
N ALA A 46 -11.66 -11.86 51.02
CA ALA A 46 -11.54 -12.59 52.29
C ALA A 46 -12.40 -13.87 52.37
N CYS A 47 -13.52 -13.92 51.64
CA CYS A 47 -14.42 -15.08 51.59
C CYS A 47 -13.84 -16.28 50.82
N TYR A 48 -12.92 -16.07 49.89
CA TYR A 48 -12.35 -17.13 49.05
C TYR A 48 -11.22 -17.89 49.77
N LYS A 49 -10.40 -17.18 50.55
CA LYS A 49 -9.22 -17.74 51.25
C LYS A 49 -9.54 -18.77 52.34
N THR A 50 -10.79 -18.88 52.79
CA THR A 50 -11.22 -19.84 53.83
C THR A 50 -11.81 -21.14 53.27
N SER A 51 -11.84 -21.29 51.94
CA SER A 51 -12.41 -22.45 51.24
C SER A 51 -11.34 -23.52 50.97
N TYR A 52 -11.67 -24.80 51.16
CA TYR A 52 -10.79 -25.95 50.83
C TYR A 52 -10.44 -26.02 49.34
N PHE A 53 -11.23 -25.35 48.49
CA PHE A 53 -10.98 -25.22 47.04
C PHE A 53 -9.91 -24.17 46.71
N ALA A 54 -9.46 -23.35 47.67
CA ALA A 54 -8.54 -22.25 47.44
C ALA A 54 -7.15 -22.73 46.99
N GLU A 55 -6.60 -23.80 47.59
CA GLU A 55 -5.24 -24.29 47.30
C GLU A 55 -5.13 -24.97 45.92
N ILE A 56 -6.10 -25.82 45.55
CA ILE A 56 -6.11 -26.52 44.25
C ILE A 56 -6.30 -25.52 43.10
N ASP A 57 -7.14 -24.50 43.29
CA ASP A 57 -7.31 -23.44 42.30
C ASP A 57 -6.10 -22.49 42.26
N GLU A 58 -5.28 -22.39 43.30
CA GLU A 58 -4.09 -21.51 43.33
C GLU A 58 -3.01 -21.98 42.37
N GLU A 59 -2.61 -23.25 42.45
CA GLU A 59 -1.61 -23.85 41.56
C GLU A 59 -2.06 -23.84 40.08
N LEU A 60 -3.35 -24.09 39.82
CA LEU A 60 -3.89 -24.03 38.46
C LEU A 60 -3.86 -22.61 37.90
N PHE A 61 -4.15 -21.59 38.72
CA PHE A 61 -4.12 -20.18 38.28
C PHE A 61 -2.72 -19.63 38.06
N ASP A 62 -1.76 -20.04 38.90
CA ASP A 62 -0.36 -19.62 38.77
C ASP A 62 0.25 -20.09 37.44
N ASN A 63 -0.30 -21.16 36.85
CA ASN A 63 0.07 -21.62 35.52
C ASN A 63 -0.72 -20.93 34.38
N ILE A 64 -2.04 -20.75 34.55
CA ILE A 64 -2.91 -20.18 33.49
C ILE A 64 -2.64 -18.69 33.25
N TYR A 65 -2.38 -17.90 34.29
CA TYR A 65 -2.16 -16.46 34.14
C TYR A 65 -0.94 -16.10 33.29
N PRO A 66 0.27 -16.63 33.55
CA PRO A 66 1.43 -16.34 32.70
C PRO A 66 1.26 -16.88 31.28
N GLU A 67 0.61 -18.04 31.10
CA GLU A 67 0.34 -18.62 29.77
C GLU A 67 -0.64 -17.76 28.94
N ASN A 68 -1.69 -17.24 29.58
CA ASN A 68 -2.62 -16.30 28.93
C ASN A 68 -1.92 -15.00 28.55
N LYS A 69 -1.07 -14.46 29.43
CA LYS A 69 -0.28 -13.25 29.16
C LYS A 69 0.68 -13.45 27.98
N GLN A 70 1.36 -14.59 27.93
CA GLN A 70 2.22 -14.96 26.81
C GLN A 70 1.42 -15.07 25.50
N SER A 71 0.25 -15.70 25.53
CA SER A 71 -0.62 -15.82 24.36
C SER A 71 -1.05 -14.46 23.82
N ILE A 72 -1.32 -13.48 24.69
CA ILE A 72 -1.62 -12.10 24.29
C ILE A 72 -0.40 -11.42 23.67
N GLU A 73 0.79 -11.59 24.23
CA GLU A 73 2.03 -11.02 23.69
C GLU A 73 2.35 -11.57 22.29
N VAL A 74 2.12 -12.87 22.08
CA VAL A 74 2.19 -13.51 20.77
C VAL A 74 1.19 -12.85 19.82
N VAL A 75 -0.08 -12.72 20.22
CA VAL A 75 -1.12 -12.12 19.39
C VAL A 75 -0.80 -10.67 18.99
N VAL A 76 -0.30 -9.86 19.92
CA VAL A 76 0.11 -8.47 19.67
C VAL A 76 1.28 -8.42 18.68
N THR A 77 2.28 -9.29 18.85
CA THR A 77 3.44 -9.36 17.96
C THR A 77 3.04 -9.73 16.53
N TYR A 78 2.20 -10.75 16.36
CA TYR A 78 1.71 -11.14 15.04
C TYR A 78 0.78 -10.08 14.42
N SER A 79 -0.01 -9.36 15.21
CA SER A 79 -0.82 -8.22 14.71
C SER A 79 0.06 -7.15 14.09
N LYS A 80 1.22 -6.88 14.71
CA LYS A 80 2.21 -5.95 14.19
C LYS A 80 2.80 -6.45 12.86
N ILE A 81 3.20 -7.72 12.80
CA ILE A 81 3.73 -8.32 11.56
C ILE A 81 2.72 -8.21 10.41
N ILE A 82 1.46 -8.55 10.65
CA ILE A 82 0.39 -8.47 9.65
C ILE A 82 0.17 -7.02 9.20
N THR A 83 0.21 -6.07 10.12
CA THR A 83 0.09 -4.64 9.80
C THR A 83 1.27 -4.14 8.98
N ASP A 84 2.50 -4.56 9.30
CA ASP A 84 3.70 -4.21 8.54
C ASP A 84 3.65 -4.83 7.11
N MET A 85 3.14 -6.04 6.98
CA MET A 85 2.87 -6.67 5.68
C MET A 85 1.80 -5.91 4.89
N MET A 86 0.68 -5.53 5.52
CA MET A 86 -0.38 -4.69 4.92
C MET A 86 0.17 -3.37 4.39
N ASN A 87 1.00 -2.69 5.19
CA ASN A 87 1.63 -1.42 4.80
C ASN A 87 2.56 -1.60 3.60
N THR A 88 3.33 -2.69 3.59
CA THR A 88 4.20 -3.04 2.46
C THR A 88 3.36 -3.31 1.20
N VAL A 89 2.29 -4.10 1.32
CA VAL A 89 1.38 -4.40 0.21
C VAL A 89 0.70 -3.12 -0.31
N ALA A 90 0.21 -2.25 0.58
CA ALA A 90 -0.39 -0.97 0.19
C ALA A 90 0.62 -0.09 -0.56
N SER A 91 1.89 -0.08 -0.13
CA SER A 91 2.96 0.64 -0.84
C SER A 91 3.22 0.07 -2.24
N MET A 92 3.12 -1.25 -2.43
CA MET A 92 3.26 -1.89 -3.75
C MET A 92 2.11 -1.50 -4.68
N VAL A 93 0.87 -1.49 -4.18
CA VAL A 93 -0.32 -1.05 -4.93
C VAL A 93 -0.18 0.42 -5.33
N ALA A 94 0.17 1.30 -4.38
CA ALA A 94 0.39 2.72 -4.65
C ALA A 94 1.53 2.95 -5.65
N ASN A 95 2.60 2.15 -5.58
CA ASN A 95 3.69 2.21 -6.55
C ASN A 95 3.22 1.79 -7.95
N ASN A 96 2.36 0.77 -8.06
CA ASN A 96 1.80 0.37 -9.34
C ASN A 96 0.90 1.45 -9.94
N GLN A 97 0.06 2.08 -9.13
CA GLN A 97 -0.76 3.21 -9.57
C GLN A 97 0.10 4.39 -10.02
N ASN A 98 1.16 4.72 -9.27
CA ASN A 98 2.09 5.78 -9.62
C ASN A 98 2.83 5.48 -10.93
N LYS A 99 3.23 4.22 -11.18
CA LYS A 99 3.80 3.79 -12.47
C LYS A 99 2.82 3.97 -13.61
N PHE A 100 1.57 3.57 -13.44
CA PHE A 100 0.54 3.75 -14.48
C PHE A 100 0.26 5.23 -14.77
N LEU A 101 0.18 6.07 -13.74
CA LEU A 101 -0.02 7.51 -13.90
C LEU A 101 1.15 8.16 -14.66
N LYS A 102 2.39 7.80 -14.33
CA LYS A 102 3.60 8.23 -15.05
C LYS A 102 3.56 7.82 -16.52
N PHE A 103 3.10 6.60 -16.82
CA PHE A 103 2.97 6.10 -18.20
C PHE A 103 2.00 6.96 -19.01
N VAL A 104 0.79 7.20 -18.48
CA VAL A 104 -0.22 8.04 -19.13
C VAL A 104 0.30 9.47 -19.33
N ALA A 105 0.91 10.07 -18.31
CA ALA A 105 1.48 11.41 -18.41
C ALA A 105 2.57 11.52 -19.49
N THR A 106 3.41 10.49 -19.63
CA THR A 106 4.45 10.46 -20.67
C THR A 106 3.84 10.44 -22.08
N ILE A 107 2.81 9.62 -22.32
CA ILE A 107 2.08 9.60 -23.59
C ILE A 107 1.46 10.97 -23.87
N THR A 108 0.82 11.58 -22.88
CA THR A 108 0.24 12.92 -23.01
C THR A 108 1.30 13.91 -23.47
N ILE A 109 2.44 14.03 -22.79
CA ILE A 109 3.51 14.98 -23.18
C ILE A 109 4.00 14.73 -24.62
N LEU A 110 4.17 13.45 -24.98
CA LEU A 110 4.63 13.05 -26.31
C LEU A 110 3.64 13.46 -27.41
N LEU A 111 2.34 13.46 -27.12
CA LEU A 111 1.29 13.87 -28.05
C LEU A 111 1.06 15.39 -28.06
N THR A 112 1.13 16.05 -26.90
CA THR A 112 0.81 17.48 -26.77
C THR A 112 1.84 18.36 -27.50
N ILE A 113 3.13 18.02 -27.48
CA ILE A 113 4.18 18.85 -28.11
C ILE A 113 3.94 18.96 -29.64
N PRO A 114 3.86 17.86 -30.42
CA PRO A 114 3.57 17.95 -31.85
C PRO A 114 2.21 18.59 -32.15
N MET A 115 1.19 18.32 -31.31
CA MET A 115 -0.14 18.89 -31.45
C MET A 115 -0.14 20.42 -31.32
N ILE A 116 0.66 20.99 -30.42
CA ILE A 116 0.81 22.44 -30.27
C ILE A 116 1.42 23.04 -31.55
N PHE A 117 2.49 22.45 -32.09
CA PHE A 117 3.10 22.91 -33.35
C PHE A 117 2.11 22.83 -34.52
N SER A 118 1.38 21.73 -34.64
CA SER A 118 0.32 21.57 -35.65
C SER A 118 -0.81 22.58 -35.46
N SER A 119 -1.18 22.92 -34.23
CA SER A 119 -2.22 23.89 -33.92
C SER A 119 -1.80 25.30 -34.33
N PHE A 120 -0.57 25.73 -34.02
CA PHE A 120 -0.04 27.03 -34.44
C PHE A 120 0.01 27.18 -35.97
N TRP A 121 0.33 26.10 -36.70
CA TRP A 121 0.31 26.10 -38.17
C TRP A 121 -1.10 26.00 -38.78
N GLY A 122 -2.09 25.55 -38.01
CA GLY A 122 -3.50 25.53 -38.40
C GLY A 122 -4.24 26.85 -38.12
N MET A 123 -3.60 27.81 -37.44
CA MET A 123 -4.16 29.14 -37.23
C MET A 123 -4.00 29.96 -38.52
N ASN A 124 -5.09 30.56 -39.01
CA ASN A 124 -5.11 31.46 -40.18
C ASN A 124 -4.41 32.81 -39.89
N VAL A 125 -3.14 32.76 -39.49
CA VAL A 125 -2.29 33.92 -39.17
C VAL A 125 -1.02 33.77 -40.01
N LYS A 126 -0.57 34.86 -40.65
CA LYS A 126 0.64 34.84 -41.48
C LYS A 126 1.86 34.41 -40.69
N ILE A 127 2.22 33.14 -40.80
CA ILE A 127 3.40 32.53 -40.19
C ILE A 127 4.60 32.75 -41.13
N PRO A 128 5.80 33.07 -40.61
CA PRO A 128 7.01 33.00 -41.43
C PRO A 128 7.08 31.60 -42.03
N PHE A 129 7.38 31.51 -43.34
CA PHE A 129 7.37 30.29 -44.17
C PHE A 129 6.03 29.81 -44.77
N GLU A 130 4.96 30.61 -44.72
CA GLU A 130 3.75 30.36 -45.51
C GLU A 130 4.06 30.26 -47.03
N GLY A 131 3.69 29.14 -47.65
CA GLY A 131 3.74 28.96 -49.11
C GLY A 131 5.00 28.30 -49.70
N GLN A 132 6.02 27.97 -48.91
CA GLN A 132 7.19 27.21 -49.38
C GLN A 132 7.23 25.79 -48.80
N VAL A 133 7.42 24.77 -49.64
CA VAL A 133 7.59 23.36 -49.23
C VAL A 133 8.73 23.19 -48.21
N ILE A 134 9.77 24.02 -48.34
CA ILE A 134 10.93 24.06 -47.42
C ILE A 134 10.52 24.53 -46.02
N GLY A 135 9.56 25.46 -45.93
CA GLY A 135 9.00 25.98 -44.69
C GLY A 135 8.35 24.91 -43.83
N PHE A 136 7.54 24.08 -44.48
CA PHE A 136 6.89 22.93 -43.85
C PHE A 136 7.93 21.93 -43.29
N ILE A 137 8.98 21.63 -44.06
CA ILE A 137 10.06 20.71 -43.65
C ILE A 137 10.84 21.27 -42.45
N ILE A 138 11.14 22.57 -42.42
CA ILE A 138 11.87 23.21 -41.31
C ILE A 138 11.07 23.12 -40.02
N VAL A 139 9.78 23.45 -40.05
CA VAL A 139 8.92 23.41 -38.86
C VAL A 139 8.71 21.99 -38.36
N LEU A 140 8.53 21.04 -39.28
CA LEU A 140 8.42 19.63 -38.94
C LEU A 140 9.70 19.13 -38.25
N THR A 141 10.87 19.55 -38.74
CA THR A 141 12.17 19.20 -38.16
C THR A 141 12.35 19.83 -36.77
N ILE A 142 11.95 21.09 -36.57
CA ILE A 142 12.00 21.78 -35.26
C ILE A 142 11.04 21.15 -34.25
N SER A 143 9.83 20.77 -34.69
CA SER A 143 8.86 20.07 -33.85
C SER A 143 9.38 18.70 -33.40
N LEU A 144 10.02 17.96 -34.30
CA LEU A 144 10.62 16.67 -34.00
C LEU A 144 11.81 16.80 -33.04
N LEU A 145 12.67 17.81 -33.25
CA LEU A 145 13.80 18.13 -32.37
C LEU A 145 13.34 18.52 -30.96
N THR A 146 12.33 19.38 -30.84
CA THR A 146 11.81 19.82 -29.53
C THR A 146 11.12 18.66 -28.79
N THR A 147 10.42 17.78 -29.50
CA THR A 147 9.85 16.56 -28.92
C THR A 147 10.94 15.60 -28.43
N LEU A 148 12.00 15.39 -29.22
CA LEU A 148 13.16 14.58 -28.84
C LEU A 148 13.88 15.16 -27.61
N LEU A 149 14.12 16.48 -27.58
CA LEU A 149 14.74 17.15 -26.45
C LEU A 149 13.90 17.03 -25.18
N ALA A 150 12.57 17.13 -25.27
CA ALA A 150 11.67 16.93 -24.14
C ALA A 150 11.75 15.48 -23.60
N ILE A 151 11.79 14.48 -24.48
CA ILE A 151 11.95 13.07 -24.10
C ILE A 151 13.31 12.84 -23.42
N ILE A 152 14.39 13.36 -24.00
CA ILE A 152 15.75 13.26 -23.44
C ILE A 152 15.83 13.95 -22.07
N TYR A 153 15.25 15.15 -21.93
CA TYR A 153 15.20 15.87 -20.67
C TYR A 153 14.44 15.08 -19.59
N LEU A 154 13.30 14.48 -19.93
CA LEU A 154 12.52 13.62 -19.03
C LEU A 154 13.29 12.37 -18.62
N TRP A 155 14.05 11.77 -19.54
CA TRP A 155 14.94 10.63 -19.27
C TRP A 155 16.08 10.99 -18.30
N ILE A 156 16.78 12.10 -18.54
CA ILE A 156 17.92 12.54 -17.72
C ILE A 156 17.48 12.88 -16.30
N LYS A 157 16.32 13.54 -16.15
CA LYS A 157 15.88 14.00 -14.84
C LYS A 157 15.28 12.88 -13.97
N LYS A 158 15.07 11.67 -14.50
CA LYS A 158 14.49 10.52 -13.78
C LYS A 158 13.15 10.83 -13.06
N ILE A 159 12.50 11.94 -13.36
CA ILE A 159 11.28 12.38 -12.64
C ILE A 159 10.09 11.47 -12.96
N TYR A 160 10.13 10.78 -14.11
CA TYR A 160 9.00 9.99 -14.61
C TYR A 160 9.33 8.51 -14.93
N ILE A 161 10.53 8.04 -14.58
CA ILE A 161 10.87 6.60 -14.57
C ILE A 161 10.98 6.18 -13.11
#